data_AF-A0A7C5CC62-F1
#
_entry.id   AF-A0A7C5CC62-F1
#
_cell.length_a   1.000
_cell.length_b   1.000
_cell.length_c   1.000
_cell.angle_alpha   90.00
_cell.angle_beta   90.00
_cell.angle_gamma   90.00
#
_symmetry.space_group_name_H-M   'P 1'
#
loop_
_entity.id
_entity.type
_entity.pdbx_description
1 polymer ?
#
loop_
_entity_poly.entity_id
_entity_poly.type
_entity_poly.pdbx_seq_one_letter_code
_entity_poly.pdbx_strand_id
1 'polypeptide(L)'
;FNYGDALGVAFQIADDLLDFGTGADDIGKNTGDDLREGKLTLPLIRAISKASDDERAFWERVIARGKIEDGDFETARAMLVAHGPLESTRQSALDFAAQAKAALGALPDTPLRTMLGDLADYVVARLL
;
A
#
# COMPACT_ATOMS: atom_id res chain seq x y z
N PHE A 1 -19.60 -10.69 6.43
CA PHE A 1 -18.30 -10.56 7.13
C PHE A 1 -17.16 -10.47 6.11
N ASN A 2 -16.89 -11.52 5.33
CA ASN A 2 -15.75 -11.58 4.39
C ASN A 2 -15.65 -10.42 3.39
N TYR A 3 -16.79 -9.92 2.86
CA TYR A 3 -16.79 -8.75 1.98
C TYR A 3 -16.16 -7.52 2.64
N GLY A 4 -16.65 -7.15 3.82
CA GLY A 4 -16.19 -5.93 4.51
C GLY A 4 -14.75 -6.06 5.01
N ASP A 5 -14.36 -7.25 5.45
CA ASP A 5 -12.98 -7.55 5.87
C ASP A 5 -11.99 -7.38 4.71
N ALA A 6 -12.23 -8.07 3.59
CA ALA A 6 -11.37 -7.97 2.42
C ALA A 6 -11.37 -6.57 1.81
N LEU A 7 -12.52 -5.88 1.77
CA LEU A 7 -12.62 -4.50 1.29
C LEU A 7 -11.79 -3.55 2.16
N GLY A 8 -11.89 -3.67 3.48
CA GLY A 8 -11.14 -2.84 4.42
C GLY A 8 -9.63 -3.03 4.29
N VAL A 9 -9.19 -4.28 4.11
CA VAL A 9 -7.77 -4.59 3.86
C VAL A 9 -7.30 -4.00 2.52
N ALA A 10 -8.09 -4.16 1.45
CA ALA A 10 -7.76 -3.57 0.15
C ALA A 10 -7.64 -2.04 0.23
N PHE A 11 -8.55 -1.40 0.97
CA PHE A 11 -8.55 0.04 1.19
C PHE A 11 -7.28 0.52 1.88
N GLN A 12 -6.90 -0.12 3.00
CA GLN A 12 -5.71 0.30 3.74
C GLN A 12 -4.43 0.08 2.93
N ILE A 13 -4.31 -1.04 2.21
CA ILE A 13 -3.13 -1.29 1.36
C ILE A 13 -3.04 -0.26 0.23
N ALA A 14 -4.18 0.15 -0.35
CA ALA A 14 -4.21 1.18 -1.38
C ALA A 14 -3.80 2.56 -0.85
N ASP A 15 -4.27 2.93 0.35
CA ASP A 15 -3.92 4.18 1.03
C ASP A 15 -2.42 4.22 1.36
N ASP A 16 -1.89 3.17 2.00
CA ASP A 16 -0.46 3.02 2.31
C ASP A 16 0.40 3.11 1.04
N LEU A 17 -0.06 2.54 -0.07
CA LEU A 17 0.68 2.56 -1.34
C LEU A 17 0.69 3.97 -1.96
N LEU A 18 -0.41 4.71 -1.84
CA LEU A 18 -0.52 6.08 -2.35
C LEU A 18 0.40 7.05 -1.57
N ASP A 19 0.69 6.78 -0.29
CA ASP A 19 1.62 7.57 0.52
C ASP A 19 3.06 7.60 -0.08
N PHE A 20 3.47 6.56 -0.80
CA PHE A 20 4.80 6.51 -1.44
C PHE A 20 4.82 7.00 -2.89
N GLY A 21 3.67 7.44 -3.41
CA GLY A 21 3.49 7.94 -4.77
C GLY A 21 3.38 6.83 -5.83
N THR A 22 2.52 7.06 -6.83
CA THR A 22 2.26 6.13 -7.94
C THR A 22 3.11 6.39 -9.19
N GLY A 23 3.85 7.49 -9.24
CA GLY A 23 4.71 7.88 -10.37
C GLY A 23 5.75 8.94 -9.99
N ALA A 24 6.68 9.24 -10.91
CA ALA A 24 7.75 10.22 -10.71
C ALA A 24 7.25 11.68 -10.58
N ASP A 25 6.04 11.97 -11.11
CA ASP A 25 5.46 13.32 -11.16
C ASP A 25 4.48 13.63 -10.01
N ASP A 26 4.13 12.65 -9.16
CA ASP A 26 3.18 12.80 -8.04
C ASP A 26 3.85 13.35 -6.75
N ILE A 27 5.04 13.93 -6.86
CA ILE A 27 5.80 14.44 -5.71
C ILE A 27 5.14 15.74 -5.22
N GLY A 28 4.25 15.65 -4.23
CA GLY A 28 3.52 16.82 -3.73
C GLY A 28 2.69 16.62 -2.46
N LYS A 29 2.94 17.52 -1.50
CA LYS A 29 2.28 17.87 -0.22
C LYS A 29 1.86 16.79 0.78
N ASN A 30 1.48 15.57 0.38
CA ASN A 30 0.96 14.54 1.29
C ASN A 30 1.59 13.15 1.10
N THR A 31 2.76 13.04 0.45
CA THR A 31 3.48 11.76 0.33
C THR A 31 4.56 11.65 1.41
N GLY A 32 4.77 10.44 1.92
CA GLY A 32 5.80 10.11 2.90
C GLY A 32 5.41 10.41 4.34
N ASP A 33 4.12 10.54 4.64
CA ASP A 33 3.64 10.70 6.01
C ASP A 33 3.88 9.41 6.80
N ASP A 34 3.71 8.24 6.19
CA ASP A 34 3.96 6.98 6.87
C ASP A 34 5.43 6.78 7.23
N LEU A 35 6.33 7.19 6.32
CA LEU A 35 7.76 7.16 6.63
C LEU A 35 8.08 8.15 7.77
N ARG A 36 7.54 9.37 7.71
CA ARG A 36 7.77 10.42 8.74
C ARG A 36 7.25 10.04 10.11
N GLU A 37 6.14 9.32 10.16
CA GLU A 37 5.55 8.79 11.40
C GLU A 37 6.19 7.47 11.85
N GLY A 38 7.13 6.92 11.07
CA GLY A 38 7.80 5.65 11.36
C GLY A 38 6.88 4.44 11.29
N LYS A 39 5.77 4.55 10.55
CA LYS A 39 4.82 3.44 10.37
C LYS A 39 5.42 2.36 9.50
N LEU A 40 5.21 1.11 9.91
CA LEU A 40 5.70 -0.06 9.20
C LEU A 40 4.60 -0.61 8.27
N THR A 41 4.34 0.09 7.17
CA THR A 41 3.33 -0.31 6.17
C THR A 41 3.83 -1.42 5.24
N LEU A 42 2.92 -2.04 4.49
CA LEU A 42 3.25 -3.20 3.64
C LEU A 42 4.37 -2.95 2.60
N PRO A 43 4.43 -1.79 1.91
CA PRO A 43 5.57 -1.47 1.04
C PRO A 43 6.92 -1.53 1.78
N LEU A 44 6.99 -0.96 2.98
CA LEU A 44 8.21 -0.91 3.79
C LEU A 44 8.61 -2.28 4.33
N ILE A 45 7.65 -3.06 4.83
CA ILE A 45 7.90 -4.44 5.28
C ILE A 45 8.56 -5.26 4.16
N ARG A 46 8.06 -5.13 2.93
CA ARG A 46 8.58 -5.85 1.76
C ARG A 46 9.92 -5.31 1.27
N ALA A 47 10.18 -4.02 1.44
CA ALA A 47 11.50 -3.43 1.17
C ALA A 47 12.54 -3.98 2.16
N ILE A 48 12.23 -3.92 3.45
CA ILE A 48 13.12 -4.36 4.54
C ILE A 48 13.41 -5.86 4.47
N SER A 49 12.45 -6.68 4.04
CA SER A 49 12.68 -8.12 3.90
C SER A 49 13.69 -8.45 2.80
N LYS A 50 13.80 -7.61 1.76
CA LYS A 50 14.75 -7.75 0.66
C LYS A 50 16.04 -6.93 0.82
N ALA A 51 16.11 -6.10 1.86
CA ALA A 51 17.24 -5.22 2.12
C ALA A 51 18.55 -6.01 2.36
N SER A 52 19.62 -5.51 1.74
CA SER A 52 21.02 -5.80 2.10
C SER A 52 21.36 -5.32 3.50
N ASP A 53 22.52 -5.71 4.03
CA ASP A 53 22.94 -5.31 5.38
C ASP A 53 23.10 -3.78 5.53
N ASP A 54 23.62 -3.11 4.48
CA ASP A 54 23.75 -1.64 4.46
C ASP A 54 22.38 -0.95 4.42
N GLU A 55 21.43 -1.47 3.63
CA GLU A 55 20.06 -0.96 3.58
C GLU A 55 19.31 -1.22 4.89
N ARG A 56 19.58 -2.34 5.59
CA ARG A 56 19.01 -2.60 6.92
C ARG A 56 19.44 -1.56 7.93
N ALA A 57 20.71 -1.15 7.91
CA ALA A 57 21.18 -0.07 8.78
C ALA A 57 20.45 1.26 8.52
N PHE A 58 20.14 1.55 7.25
CA PHE A 58 19.28 2.68 6.88
C PHE A 58 17.87 2.54 7.48
N TRP A 59 17.19 1.41 7.24
CA TRP A 59 15.83 1.18 7.74
C TRP A 59 15.74 1.18 9.27
N GLU A 60 16.74 0.64 9.97
CA GLU A 60 16.82 0.72 11.43
C GLU A 60 16.93 2.17 11.94
N ARG A 61 17.69 3.02 11.24
CA ARG A 61 17.83 4.43 11.60
C ARG A 61 16.51 5.19 11.39
N VAL A 62 15.89 5.06 10.22
CA VAL A 62 14.72 5.86 9.85
C VAL A 62 13.42 5.34 10.48
N ILE A 63 13.21 4.02 10.53
CA ILE A 63 11.99 3.41 11.11
C ILE A 63 12.16 3.17 12.60
N ALA A 64 13.07 2.27 13.00
CA ALA A 64 13.11 1.78 14.39
C ALA A 64 13.56 2.85 15.39
N ARG A 65 14.42 3.78 14.96
CA ARG A 65 14.92 4.88 15.79
C ARG A 65 14.24 6.22 15.50
N GLY A 66 13.40 6.30 14.47
CA GLY A 66 12.71 7.55 14.08
C GLY A 66 13.66 8.70 13.71
N LYS A 67 14.89 8.40 13.30
CA LYS A 67 15.91 9.41 12.97
C LYS A 67 15.89 9.68 11.48
N ILE A 68 15.01 10.60 11.08
CA ILE A 68 14.81 11.01 9.70
C ILE A 68 15.58 12.31 9.44
N GLU A 69 16.35 12.31 8.37
CA GLU A 69 17.18 13.40 7.90
C GLU A 69 16.72 13.85 6.50
N ASP A 70 17.13 15.05 6.09
CA ASP A 70 16.82 15.57 4.76
C ASP A 70 17.35 14.62 3.68
N GLY A 71 16.46 14.17 2.78
CA GLY A 71 16.79 13.22 1.71
C GLY A 71 16.52 11.74 2.02
N ASP A 72 16.15 11.40 3.27
CA ASP A 72 15.82 10.01 3.62
C ASP A 72 14.58 9.50 2.88
N PHE A 73 13.58 10.35 2.65
CA PHE A 73 12.39 9.97 1.88
C PHE A 73 12.75 9.55 0.45
N GLU A 74 13.60 10.32 -0.23
CA GLU A 74 14.04 9.97 -1.59
C GLU A 74 14.89 8.70 -1.61
N THR A 75 15.69 8.50 -0.57
CA THR A 75 16.49 7.27 -0.41
C THR A 75 15.58 6.05 -0.22
N ALA A 76 14.59 6.15 0.68
CA ALA A 76 13.59 5.11 0.91
C ALA A 76 12.80 4.81 -0.38
N ARG A 77 12.38 5.85 -1.11
CA ARG A 77 11.67 5.72 -2.38
C ARG A 77 12.53 5.03 -3.44
N ALA A 78 13.80 5.37 -3.55
CA ALA A 78 14.72 4.71 -4.48
C ALA A 78 14.84 3.20 -4.20
N MET A 79 14.92 2.81 -2.92
CA MET A 79 14.91 1.39 -2.51
C MET A 79 13.57 0.71 -2.83
N LEU A 80 12.45 1.40 -2.61
CA LEU A 80 11.11 0.91 -2.94
C LEU A 80 10.90 0.69 -4.44
N VAL A 81 11.54 1.51 -5.29
CA VAL A 81 11.52 1.33 -6.74
C VAL A 81 12.46 0.19 -7.16
N ALA A 82 13.69 0.15 -6.62
CA ALA A 82 14.70 -0.83 -6.99
C ALA A 82 14.29 -2.29 -6.68
N HIS A 83 13.63 -2.52 -5.54
CA HIS A 83 13.30 -3.88 -5.06
C HIS A 83 11.91 -4.38 -5.46
N GLY A 84 11.14 -3.54 -6.15
CA GLY A 84 9.74 -3.78 -6.55
C GLY A 84 8.69 -4.03 -5.45
N PRO A 85 8.84 -3.62 -4.17
CA PRO A 85 7.76 -3.78 -3.18
C PRO A 85 6.47 -3.04 -3.55
N LEU A 86 6.54 -1.91 -4.27
CA LEU A 86 5.35 -1.14 -4.67
C LEU A 86 4.40 -1.97 -5.53
N GLU A 87 4.92 -2.62 -6.57
CA GLU A 87 4.10 -3.42 -7.48
C GLU A 87 3.53 -4.66 -6.80
N SER A 88 4.33 -5.34 -5.98
CA SER A 88 3.79 -6.46 -5.20
C SER A 88 2.66 -6.00 -4.27
N THR A 89 2.78 -4.79 -3.69
CA THR A 89 1.79 -4.24 -2.74
C THR A 89 0.51 -3.87 -3.47
N ARG A 90 0.64 -3.27 -4.66
CA ARG A 90 -0.46 -3.04 -5.60
C ARG A 90 -1.23 -4.32 -5.85
N GLN A 91 -0.54 -5.40 -6.22
CA GLN A 91 -1.17 -6.68 -6.47
C GLN A 91 -1.95 -7.19 -5.25
N SER A 92 -1.42 -7.02 -4.04
CA SER A 92 -2.12 -7.41 -2.81
C SER A 92 -3.42 -6.63 -2.60
N ALA A 93 -3.45 -5.32 -2.87
CA ALA A 93 -4.70 -4.54 -2.81
C ALA A 93 -5.73 -5.06 -3.83
N LEU A 94 -5.30 -5.33 -5.07
CA LEU A 94 -6.15 -5.89 -6.12
C LEU A 94 -6.70 -7.27 -5.75
N ASP A 95 -5.87 -8.13 -5.17
CA ASP A 95 -6.26 -9.48 -4.74
C ASP A 95 -7.32 -9.42 -3.63
N PHE A 96 -7.17 -8.50 -2.67
CA PHE A 96 -8.17 -8.32 -1.61
C PHE A 96 -9.48 -7.70 -2.13
N ALA A 97 -9.42 -6.76 -3.08
CA ALA A 97 -10.61 -6.24 -3.75
C ALA A 97 -11.36 -7.36 -4.51
N ALA A 98 -10.62 -8.23 -5.22
CA ALA A 98 -11.18 -9.40 -5.88
C ALA A 98 -11.81 -10.39 -4.89
N GLN A 99 -11.17 -10.63 -3.73
CA GLN A 99 -11.74 -11.44 -2.65
C GLN A 99 -13.04 -10.84 -2.09
N ALA A 100 -13.10 -9.52 -1.91
CA ALA A 100 -14.31 -8.83 -1.48
C ALA A 100 -15.44 -9.09 -2.49
N LYS A 101 -15.18 -8.88 -3.79
CA LYS A 101 -16.17 -9.14 -4.85
C LYS A 101 -16.62 -10.59 -4.89
N ALA A 102 -15.70 -11.54 -4.76
CA ALA A 102 -16.03 -12.97 -4.73
C ALA A 102 -16.95 -13.32 -3.55
N ALA A 103 -16.76 -12.69 -2.39
CA ALA A 103 -17.61 -12.91 -1.21
C ALA A 103 -19.07 -12.48 -1.41
N LEU A 104 -19.36 -11.58 -2.36
CA LEU A 104 -20.72 -11.18 -2.71
C LEU A 104 -21.49 -12.27 -3.46
N GLY A 105 -20.81 -13.26 -4.05
CA GLY A 105 -21.44 -14.32 -4.84
C GLY A 105 -22.45 -15.18 -4.05
N ALA A 106 -22.33 -15.21 -2.73
CA ALA A 106 -23.28 -15.90 -1.84
C ALA A 106 -24.57 -15.10 -1.56
N LEU A 107 -24.63 -13.83 -1.96
CA LEU A 107 -25.78 -12.95 -1.73
C LEU A 107 -26.76 -12.95 -2.91
N PRO A 108 -28.06 -12.69 -2.67
CA PRO A 108 -29.06 -12.58 -3.73
C PRO A 108 -28.68 -11.51 -4.78
N ASP A 109 -29.07 -11.77 -6.03
CA ASP A 109 -28.87 -10.81 -7.11
C ASP A 109 -29.79 -9.60 -6.96
N THR A 110 -29.22 -8.50 -6.49
CA THR A 110 -29.93 -7.26 -6.20
C THR A 110 -29.07 -6.09 -6.65
N PRO A 111 -29.67 -4.91 -6.92
CA PRO A 111 -28.90 -3.70 -7.23
C PRO A 111 -27.85 -3.35 -6.17
N LEU A 112 -28.14 -3.63 -4.89
CA LEU A 112 -27.19 -3.43 -3.79
C LEU A 112 -25.96 -4.33 -3.91
N ARG A 113 -26.12 -5.59 -4.34
CA ARG A 113 -24.99 -6.50 -4.57
C ARG A 113 -24.07 -5.94 -5.64
N THR A 114 -24.62 -5.41 -6.72
CA THR A 114 -23.84 -4.77 -7.79
C THR A 114 -23.10 -3.54 -7.28
N MET A 115 -23.79 -2.65 -6.55
CA MET A 115 -23.17 -1.44 -5.98
C MET A 115 -22.01 -1.75 -5.03
N LEU A 116 -22.10 -2.82 -4.25
CA LEU A 116 -20.99 -3.28 -3.41
C LEU A 116 -19.83 -3.84 -4.25
N GLY A 117 -20.11 -4.49 -5.38
CA GLY A 117 -19.09 -4.90 -6.34
C GLY A 117 -18.35 -3.69 -6.92
N ASP A 118 -19.08 -2.67 -7.34
CA ASP A 118 -18.52 -1.42 -7.88
C ASP A 118 -17.70 -0.66 -6.83
N LEU A 119 -18.14 -0.68 -5.56
CA LEU A 119 -17.39 -0.10 -4.45
C LEU A 119 -16.03 -0.78 -4.25
N ALA A 120 -15.97 -2.10 -4.38
CA ALA A 120 -14.70 -2.83 -4.29
C ALA A 120 -13.72 -2.47 -5.42
N ASP A 121 -14.23 -2.26 -6.64
CA ASP A 121 -13.40 -1.77 -7.76
C ASP A 121 -12.93 -0.32 -7.52
N TYR A 122 -13.83 0.53 -7.00
CA TYR A 122 -13.54 1.93 -6.74
C TYR A 122 -12.37 2.13 -5.77
N VAL A 123 -12.30 1.32 -4.70
CA VAL A 123 -11.26 1.41 -3.67
C VAL A 123 -9.85 1.27 -4.25
N VAL A 124 -9.67 0.46 -5.30
CA VAL A 124 -8.38 0.20 -5.93
C VAL A 124 -8.20 0.91 -7.27
N ALA A 125 -9.20 1.68 -7.73
CA ALA A 125 -9.18 2.30 -9.06
C ALA A 125 -8.02 3.29 -9.27
N ARG A 126 -7.53 3.91 -8.19
CA ARG A 126 -6.35 4.82 -8.22
C ARG A 126 -5.02 4.07 -8.40
N LEU A 127 -5.06 2.75 -8.37
CA LEU A 127 -3.91 1.87 -8.54
C LEU A 127 -3.85 1.23 -9.94
N LEU A 128 -4.68 1.65 -10.88
CA LEU A 128 -4.68 1.16 -12.26
C LEU A 128 -4.08 2.20 -13.20
#